data_AF-K2CEB8-F1
#
_entry.id   AF-K2CEB8-F1
#
_cell.length_a   1.000
_cell.length_b   1.000
_cell.length_c   1.000
_cell.angle_alpha   90.00
_cell.angle_beta   90.00
_cell.angle_gamma   90.00
#
_symmetry.space_group_name_H-M   'P 1'
#
loop_
_entity.id
_entity.type
_entity.pdbx_description
1 polymer ?
#
loop_
_entity_poly.entity_id
_entity_poly.type
_entity_poly.pdbx_seq_one_letter_code
_entity_poly.pdbx_strand_id
1 'polypeptide(L)'
;MSTAALKINYVDQKTKHEFHLPISVFKKPSNVKEYSKLEKILDELIDEVRGNEKHPLTIAMQIIGENLEQYDNEHFPDIGDNISDVEMVKFLIESYHLRQADLADIFGGQANVSKFLNGERSLSKNQIARLKKRFGISADFFVK
;
A
#
# COMPACT_ATOMS: atom_id res chain seq x y z
N MET A 1 15.97 -38.75 -5.30
CA MET A 1 15.28 -38.64 -6.60
C MET A 1 15.02 -37.18 -6.85
N SER A 2 15.50 -36.62 -7.97
CA SER A 2 15.26 -35.22 -8.31
C SER A 2 13.81 -35.08 -8.77
N THR A 3 12.95 -34.53 -7.92
CA THR A 3 11.55 -34.24 -8.27
C THR A 3 11.56 -33.16 -9.33
N ALA A 4 11.13 -33.47 -10.55
CA ALA A 4 10.96 -32.45 -11.59
C ALA A 4 9.96 -31.41 -11.09
N ALA A 5 10.44 -30.19 -10.80
CA ALA A 5 9.58 -29.11 -10.36
C ALA A 5 8.68 -28.69 -11.53
N LEU A 6 7.37 -28.73 -11.35
CA LEU A 6 6.41 -28.21 -12.31
C LEU A 6 6.66 -26.69 -12.47
N LYS A 7 6.74 -26.22 -13.72
CA LYS A 7 7.06 -24.83 -14.04
C LYS A 7 6.41 -24.37 -15.34
N ILE A 8 6.15 -23.07 -15.43
CA ILE A 8 5.77 -22.35 -16.65
C ILE A 8 7.04 -21.68 -17.18
N ASN A 9 7.33 -21.87 -18.46
CA ASN A 9 8.39 -21.11 -19.14
C ASN A 9 7.73 -20.18 -20.15
N TYR A 10 8.20 -18.94 -20.20
CA TYR A 10 7.78 -17.96 -21.19
C TYR A 10 9.02 -17.32 -21.80
N VAL A 11 8.99 -17.08 -23.10
CA VAL A 11 10.04 -16.33 -23.80
C VAL A 11 9.35 -15.19 -24.52
N ASP A 12 9.71 -13.97 -24.17
CA ASP A 12 9.17 -12.82 -24.89
C ASP A 12 9.75 -12.79 -26.31
N GLN A 13 8.87 -12.73 -27.30
CA GLN A 13 9.30 -12.83 -28.69
C GLN A 13 10.07 -11.60 -29.16
N LYS A 14 9.84 -10.43 -28.55
CA LYS A 14 10.45 -9.14 -28.89
C LYS A 14 11.73 -8.90 -28.12
N THR A 15 11.72 -9.06 -26.79
CA THR A 15 12.87 -8.79 -25.92
C THR A 15 13.81 -9.99 -25.82
N LYS A 16 13.34 -11.20 -26.19
CA LYS A 16 14.04 -12.48 -25.99
C LYS A 16 14.29 -12.81 -24.53
N HIS A 17 13.67 -12.09 -23.60
CA HIS A 17 13.77 -12.37 -22.18
C HIS A 17 13.05 -13.68 -21.85
N GLU A 18 13.71 -14.51 -21.02
CA GLU A 18 13.20 -15.83 -20.63
C GLU A 18 12.78 -15.82 -19.17
N PHE A 19 11.54 -16.24 -18.92
CA PHE A 19 11.00 -16.42 -17.59
C PHE A 19 10.86 -17.91 -17.27
N HIS A 20 11.33 -18.28 -16.08
CA HIS A 20 11.16 -19.61 -15.52
C HIS A 20 10.41 -19.53 -14.20
N LEU A 21 9.10 -19.78 -14.25
CA LEU A 21 8.19 -19.64 -13.12
C LEU A 21 7.83 -21.02 -12.57
N PRO A 22 8.52 -21.54 -11.54
CA PRO A 22 8.10 -22.77 -10.88
C PRO A 22 6.73 -22.56 -10.25
N ILE A 23 5.86 -23.57 -10.24
CA ILE A 23 4.47 -23.41 -9.75
C ILE A 23 4.40 -22.92 -8.30
N SER A 24 5.45 -23.17 -7.51
CA SER A 24 5.56 -22.64 -6.15
C SER A 24 5.53 -21.11 -6.06
N VAL A 25 5.78 -20.37 -7.16
CA VAL A 25 5.69 -18.91 -7.14
C VAL A 25 4.25 -18.39 -7.07
N PHE A 26 3.26 -19.23 -7.43
CA PHE A 26 1.84 -18.86 -7.41
C PHE A 26 1.15 -19.19 -6.08
N LYS A 27 1.92 -19.59 -5.07
CA LYS A 27 1.43 -19.82 -3.71
C LYS A 27 1.72 -18.57 -2.88
N LYS A 28 0.77 -18.17 -2.03
CA LYS A 28 1.01 -17.23 -0.92
C LYS A 28 2.29 -17.60 -0.15
N PRO A 29 3.22 -16.65 0.04
CA PRO A 29 4.43 -16.91 0.81
C PRO A 29 4.07 -17.28 2.25
N SER A 30 4.86 -18.13 2.88
CA SER A 30 4.63 -18.55 4.28
C SER A 30 5.68 -17.98 5.24
N ASN A 31 6.64 -17.21 4.74
CA ASN A 31 7.70 -16.57 5.50
C ASN A 31 8.34 -15.43 4.69
N VAL A 32 9.11 -14.58 5.38
CA VAL A 32 9.81 -13.43 4.79
C VAL A 32 10.75 -13.81 3.64
N LYS A 33 11.40 -14.98 3.70
CA LYS A 33 12.32 -15.42 2.63
C LYS A 33 11.58 -15.74 1.34
N GLU A 34 10.41 -16.39 1.44
CA GLU A 34 9.53 -16.62 0.30
C GLU A 34 8.95 -15.31 -0.22
N TYR A 35 8.51 -14.42 0.67
CA TYR A 35 7.99 -13.10 0.32
C TYR A 35 9.00 -12.31 -0.53
N SER A 36 10.23 -12.09 -0.03
CA SER A 36 11.26 -11.34 -0.75
C SER A 36 11.69 -12.00 -2.06
N LYS A 37 11.46 -13.31 -2.23
CA LYS A 37 11.69 -13.99 -3.49
C LYS A 37 10.58 -13.68 -4.50
N LEU A 38 9.32 -13.73 -4.05
CA LEU A 38 8.16 -13.41 -4.89
C LEU A 38 8.14 -11.94 -5.29
N GLU A 39 8.50 -11.03 -4.37
CA GLU A 39 8.64 -9.59 -4.62
C GLU A 39 9.59 -9.32 -5.79
N LYS A 40 10.80 -9.90 -5.77
CA LYS A 40 11.76 -9.76 -6.88
C LYS A 40 11.23 -10.29 -8.21
N ILE A 41 10.50 -11.40 -8.18
CA ILE A 41 9.88 -11.95 -9.39
C ILE A 41 8.79 -11.00 -9.88
N LEU A 42 7.99 -10.44 -8.98
CA LEU A 42 6.96 -9.47 -9.33
C LEU A 42 7.56 -8.22 -9.99
N ASP A 43 8.66 -7.69 -9.46
CA ASP A 43 9.39 -6.56 -10.06
C ASP A 43 9.83 -6.86 -11.50
N GLU A 44 10.45 -8.02 -11.74
CA GLU A 44 10.85 -8.47 -13.08
C GLU A 44 9.64 -8.59 -14.03
N LEU A 45 8.49 -9.06 -13.53
CA LEU A 45 7.26 -9.16 -14.31
C LEU A 45 6.66 -7.79 -14.63
N ILE A 46 6.69 -6.84 -13.70
CA ILE A 46 6.22 -5.46 -13.92
C ILE A 46 7.05 -4.80 -15.03
N ASP A 47 8.37 -4.97 -14.98
CA ASP A 47 9.31 -4.44 -15.97
C ASP A 47 9.16 -5.07 -17.37
N GLU A 48 8.72 -6.32 -17.46
CA GLU A 48 8.42 -6.97 -18.75
C GLU A 48 7.05 -6.58 -19.28
N VAL A 49 6.02 -6.61 -18.43
CA VAL A 49 4.64 -6.29 -18.81
C VAL A 49 4.51 -4.83 -19.23
N ARG A 50 5.23 -3.90 -18.57
CA ARG A 50 5.26 -2.45 -18.88
C ARG A 50 3.87 -1.82 -19.08
N GLY A 51 2.89 -2.24 -18.30
CA GLY A 51 1.50 -1.76 -18.41
C GLY A 51 0.71 -2.28 -19.62
N ASN A 52 1.23 -3.25 -20.38
CA ASN A 52 0.45 -3.95 -21.40
C ASN A 52 -0.48 -4.95 -20.72
N GLU A 53 -1.72 -4.56 -20.45
CA GLU A 53 -2.72 -5.42 -19.81
C GLU A 53 -2.96 -6.75 -20.54
N LYS A 54 -2.70 -6.81 -21.87
CA LYS A 54 -2.85 -8.03 -22.68
C LYS A 54 -1.57 -8.89 -22.72
N HIS A 55 -0.53 -8.54 -21.98
CA HIS A 55 0.70 -9.31 -21.94
C HIS A 55 0.44 -10.72 -21.37
N PRO A 56 1.02 -11.79 -21.95
CA PRO A 56 0.81 -13.16 -21.46
C PRO A 56 1.18 -13.37 -19.99
N LEU A 57 2.15 -12.60 -19.48
CA LEU A 57 2.57 -12.64 -18.08
C LEU A 57 1.69 -11.80 -17.11
N THR A 58 0.72 -11.04 -17.61
CA THR A 58 -0.14 -10.21 -16.74
C THR A 58 -0.86 -11.04 -15.67
N ILE A 59 -1.37 -12.22 -16.03
CA ILE A 59 -2.05 -13.11 -15.07
C ILE A 59 -1.07 -13.61 -14.00
N ALA A 60 0.16 -13.94 -14.39
CA ALA A 60 1.18 -14.37 -13.43
C ALA A 60 1.54 -13.24 -12.44
N MET A 61 1.71 -12.03 -12.96
CA MET A 61 1.96 -10.82 -12.18
C MET A 61 0.82 -10.56 -11.18
N GLN A 62 -0.44 -10.64 -11.64
CA GLN A 62 -1.63 -10.45 -10.79
C GLN A 62 -1.68 -11.48 -9.65
N ILE A 63 -1.55 -12.77 -9.95
CA ILE A 63 -1.61 -13.83 -8.95
C ILE A 63 -0.50 -13.66 -7.90
N ILE A 64 0.72 -13.31 -8.31
CA ILE A 64 1.83 -13.09 -7.38
C ILE A 64 1.57 -11.85 -6.52
N GLY A 65 1.07 -10.76 -7.11
CA GLY A 65 0.70 -9.54 -6.39
C GLY A 65 -0.37 -9.77 -5.33
N GLU A 66 -1.47 -10.43 -5.69
CA GLU A 66 -2.57 -10.78 -4.75
C GLU A 66 -2.08 -11.66 -3.59
N ASN A 67 -1.17 -12.59 -3.88
CA ASN A 67 -0.58 -13.45 -2.85
C ASN A 67 0.35 -12.69 -1.89
N LEU A 68 1.12 -11.72 -2.39
CA LEU A 68 1.93 -10.84 -1.54
C LEU A 68 1.03 -9.95 -0.68
N GLU A 69 0.00 -9.35 -1.27
CA GLU A 69 -0.99 -8.54 -0.55
C GLU A 69 -1.69 -9.34 0.55
N GLN A 70 -2.09 -10.59 0.28
CA GLN A 70 -2.70 -11.45 1.31
C GLN A 70 -1.72 -11.75 2.45
N TYR A 71 -0.44 -11.98 2.15
CA TYR A 71 0.56 -12.15 3.19
C TYR A 71 0.72 -10.88 4.03
N ASP A 72 0.75 -9.71 3.39
CA ASP A 72 0.92 -8.43 4.08
C ASP A 72 -0.25 -8.16 5.03
N ASN A 73 -1.48 -8.36 4.56
CA ASN A 73 -2.69 -8.18 5.38
C ASN A 73 -2.76 -9.14 6.59
N GLU A 74 -2.05 -10.27 6.58
CA GLU A 74 -2.02 -11.22 7.69
C GLU A 74 -0.87 -10.95 8.69
N HIS A 75 0.19 -10.26 8.26
CA HIS A 75 1.43 -10.10 9.05
C HIS A 75 1.72 -8.66 9.47
N PHE A 76 1.16 -7.69 8.76
CA PHE A 76 1.33 -6.28 9.05
C PHE A 76 0.00 -5.66 9.46
N PRO A 77 0.04 -4.65 10.35
CA PRO A 77 -1.13 -3.82 10.58
C PRO A 77 -1.65 -3.20 9.28
N ASP A 78 -2.95 -2.93 9.22
CA ASP A 78 -3.53 -2.16 8.12
C ASP A 78 -2.78 -0.84 7.93
N ILE A 79 -2.78 -0.31 6.70
CA ILE A 79 -2.13 0.96 6.43
C ILE A 79 -2.77 2.06 7.31
N GLY A 80 -1.98 2.66 8.18
CA GLY A 80 -2.46 3.67 9.14
C GLY A 80 -2.84 3.12 10.51
N ASP A 81 -2.78 1.80 10.71
CA ASP A 81 -2.90 1.23 12.04
C ASP A 81 -1.72 1.69 12.91
N ASN A 82 -2.00 1.92 14.20
CA ASN A 82 -1.08 2.53 15.17
C ASN A 82 -0.66 3.99 14.91
N ILE A 83 -1.17 4.66 13.88
CA ILE A 83 -1.05 6.12 13.77
C ILE A 83 -2.22 6.75 14.55
N SER A 84 -1.93 7.74 15.40
CA SER A 84 -2.98 8.52 16.05
C SER A 84 -3.53 9.60 15.12
N ASP A 85 -4.78 10.02 15.31
CA ASP A 85 -5.37 11.15 14.58
C ASP A 85 -4.47 12.39 14.62
N VAL A 86 -3.80 12.63 15.76
CA VAL A 86 -2.89 13.75 15.97
C VAL A 86 -1.65 13.64 15.10
N GLU A 87 -1.01 12.47 15.06
CA GLU A 87 0.15 12.22 14.20
C GLU A 87 -0.22 12.35 12.73
N MET A 88 -1.37 11.81 12.32
CA MET A 88 -1.86 11.93 10.95
C MET A 88 -2.07 13.40 10.55
N VAL A 89 -2.70 14.20 11.40
CA VAL A 89 -2.88 15.64 11.11
C VAL A 89 -1.56 16.40 11.13
N LYS A 90 -0.62 16.08 12.03
CA LYS A 90 0.73 16.68 12.02
C LYS A 90 1.46 16.38 10.72
N PHE A 91 1.40 15.13 10.26
CA PHE A 91 1.97 14.72 8.99
C PHE A 91 1.36 15.48 7.80
N LEU A 92 0.04 15.69 7.79
CA LEU A 92 -0.62 16.49 6.75
C LEU A 92 -0.20 17.97 6.79
N ILE A 93 -0.06 18.57 7.97
CA ILE A 93 0.44 19.94 8.13
C ILE A 93 1.84 20.05 7.51
N GLU A 94 2.74 19.12 7.84
CA GLU A 94 4.11 19.11 7.35
C GLU A 94 4.19 18.87 5.84
N SER A 95 3.51 17.84 5.34
CA SER A 95 3.54 17.41 3.93
C SER A 95 2.99 18.47 2.98
N TYR A 96 2.02 19.27 3.44
CA TYR A 96 1.42 20.36 2.67
C TYR A 96 2.01 21.75 3.02
N HIS A 97 3.08 21.80 3.83
CA HIS A 97 3.74 23.04 4.27
C HIS A 97 2.77 24.07 4.89
N LEU A 98 1.81 23.59 5.66
CA LEU A 98 0.82 24.42 6.34
C LEU A 98 1.30 24.84 7.72
N ARG A 99 0.71 25.91 8.25
CA ARG A 99 0.77 26.24 9.67
C ARG A 99 -0.48 25.70 10.36
N GLN A 100 -0.42 25.51 11.68
CA GLN A 100 -1.59 25.08 12.46
C GLN A 100 -2.81 26.01 12.26
N ALA A 101 -2.57 27.33 12.17
CA ALA A 101 -3.62 28.32 11.93
C ALA A 101 -4.38 28.09 10.61
N ASP A 102 -3.74 27.46 9.63
CA ASP A 102 -4.34 27.21 8.31
C ASP A 102 -5.38 26.07 8.36
N LEU A 103 -5.51 25.34 9.48
CA LEU A 103 -6.60 24.39 9.74
C LEU A 103 -7.75 24.99 10.57
N ALA A 104 -7.67 26.27 10.95
CA ALA A 104 -8.66 26.89 11.82
C ALA A 104 -10.08 26.83 11.25
N ASP A 105 -10.25 26.87 9.93
CA ASP A 105 -11.56 26.74 9.29
C ASP A 105 -12.21 25.39 9.63
N ILE A 106 -11.44 24.30 9.67
CA ILE A 106 -11.90 22.93 9.97
C ILE A 106 -12.23 22.77 11.45
N PHE A 107 -11.39 23.32 12.32
CA PHE A 107 -11.49 23.14 13.77
C PHE A 107 -12.34 24.22 14.47
N GLY A 108 -12.82 25.23 13.74
CA GLY A 108 -13.59 26.35 14.30
C GLY A 108 -12.72 27.35 15.08
N GLY A 109 -11.45 27.46 14.74
CA GLY A 109 -10.49 28.40 15.34
C GLY A 109 -9.13 27.78 15.66
N GLN A 110 -8.08 28.61 15.69
CA GLN A 110 -6.70 28.15 15.96
C GLN A 110 -6.55 27.54 17.35
N ALA A 111 -7.27 28.04 18.36
CA ALA A 111 -7.24 27.46 19.71
C ALA A 111 -7.72 26.00 19.73
N ASN A 112 -8.71 25.65 18.91
CA ASN A 112 -9.20 24.28 18.80
C ASN A 112 -8.22 23.37 18.06
N VAL A 113 -7.52 23.90 17.03
CA VAL A 113 -6.43 23.17 16.37
C VAL A 113 -5.34 22.82 17.39
N SER A 114 -4.90 23.80 18.20
CA SER A 114 -3.87 23.59 19.20
C SER A 114 -4.28 22.55 20.25
N LYS A 115 -5.51 22.64 20.79
CA LYS A 115 -6.03 21.66 21.76
C LYS A 115 -6.05 20.25 21.19
N PHE A 116 -6.48 20.10 19.94
CA PHE A 116 -6.45 18.80 19.26
C PHE A 116 -5.00 18.29 19.09
N LEU A 117 -4.08 19.12 18.58
CA LEU A 117 -2.68 18.73 18.36
C LEU A 117 -1.90 18.40 19.64
N ASN A 118 -2.38 18.90 20.79
CA ASN A 118 -1.89 18.58 22.13
C ASN A 118 -2.57 17.34 22.74
N GLY A 119 -3.54 16.73 22.06
CA GLY A 119 -4.27 15.55 22.54
C GLY A 119 -5.39 15.85 23.53
N GLU A 120 -5.76 17.12 23.75
CA GLU A 120 -6.83 17.51 24.68
C GLU A 120 -8.24 17.27 24.11
N ARG A 121 -8.35 17.08 22.79
CA ARG A 121 -9.60 16.86 22.07
C ARG A 121 -9.40 15.82 20.96
N SER A 122 -10.43 15.01 20.74
CA SER A 122 -10.52 14.07 19.61
C SER A 122 -11.16 14.72 18.39
N LEU A 123 -10.99 14.13 17.20
CA LEU A 123 -11.70 14.55 16.00
C LEU A 123 -13.20 14.24 16.10
N SER A 124 -14.03 15.16 15.63
CA SER A 124 -15.44 14.91 15.34
C SER A 124 -15.62 14.35 13.93
N LYS A 125 -16.72 13.64 13.69
CA LYS A 125 -17.08 13.14 12.34
C LYS A 125 -17.12 14.24 11.28
N ASN A 126 -17.55 15.45 11.64
CA ASN A 126 -17.55 16.60 10.74
C ASN A 126 -16.12 17.04 10.39
N GLN A 127 -15.23 17.11 11.38
CA GLN A 127 -13.81 17.42 11.13
C GLN A 127 -13.15 16.36 10.24
N ILE A 128 -13.39 15.07 10.48
CA ILE A 128 -12.89 13.97 9.62
C ILE A 128 -13.37 14.16 8.18
N ALA A 129 -14.67 14.41 7.96
CA ALA A 129 -15.22 14.65 6.63
C ALA A 129 -14.57 15.85 5.92
N ARG A 130 -14.28 16.93 6.66
CA ARG A 130 -13.62 18.13 6.12
C ARG A 130 -12.14 17.92 5.83
N LEU A 131 -11.43 17.17 6.68
CA LEU A 131 -10.04 16.77 6.44
C LEU A 131 -9.95 15.89 5.19
N LYS A 132 -10.79 14.85 5.09
CA LYS A 132 -10.94 14.03 3.86
C LYS A 132 -11.13 14.89 2.62
N LYS A 133 -12.09 15.83 2.66
CA LYS A 133 -12.39 16.69 1.52
C LYS A 133 -11.21 17.60 1.14
N ARG A 134 -10.50 18.16 2.13
CA ARG A 134 -9.39 19.10 1.89
C ARG A 134 -8.15 18.41 1.34
N PHE A 135 -7.81 17.23 1.86
CA PHE A 135 -6.56 16.54 1.54
C PHE A 135 -6.72 15.38 0.54
N GLY A 136 -7.95 15.02 0.17
CA GLY A 136 -8.20 13.92 -0.77
C GLY A 136 -7.85 12.53 -0.22
N ILE A 137 -7.87 12.35 1.10
CA ILE A 137 -7.51 11.08 1.77
C ILE A 137 -8.74 10.28 2.21
N SER A 138 -8.59 8.96 2.39
CA SER A 138 -9.68 8.13 2.93
C SER A 138 -10.03 8.53 4.37
N ALA A 139 -11.27 8.26 4.79
CA ALA A 139 -11.65 8.41 6.19
C ALA A 139 -11.02 7.32 7.07
N ASP A 140 -10.60 6.20 6.47
CA ASP A 140 -10.03 5.04 7.16
C ASP A 140 -8.74 5.39 7.92
N PHE A 141 -8.06 6.48 7.55
CA PHE A 141 -6.91 7.02 8.31
C PHE A 141 -7.27 7.62 9.69
N PHE A 142 -8.56 7.89 9.95
CA PHE A 142 -9.05 8.46 11.21
C PHE A 142 -10.13 7.61 11.89
N VAL A 143 -10.70 6.63 11.18
CA VAL A 143 -11.78 5.80 11.67
C VAL A 143 -11.23 4.39 11.83
N LYS A 144 -10.94 4.05 13.09
CA LYS A 144 -10.60 2.69 13.53
C LYS A 144 -11.86 1.97 13.98
#